data_AF-A0A945V1B6-F1
#
_entry.id   AF-A0A945V1B6-F1
#
_cell.length_a   1.000
_cell.length_b   1.000
_cell.length_c   1.000
_cell.angle_alpha   90.00
_cell.angle_beta   90.00
_cell.angle_gamma   90.00
#
_symmetry.space_group_name_H-M   'P 1'
#
loop_
_entity.id
_entity.type
_entity.pdbx_description
1 polymer ?
#
loop_
_entity_poly.entity_id
_entity_poly.type
_entity_poly.pdbx_seq_one_letter_code
_entity_poly.pdbx_strand_id
1 'polypeptide(L)'
;MNKSVNADNFPWSIKGVSIEARKIAKDGAMEENLTIGQWLKIIIEKEHDKTSRPNTIPINTDVPENIYNETKSVNELDTSVVNDLEQIEVLRAFNKIETKFLNLTKPLQSILAQLSLRMESLENKINSNKKINDQE
;
A
#
# COMPACT_ATOMS: atom_id res chain seq x y z
N MET A 1 25.27 32.39 -13.68
CA MET A 1 25.27 31.64 -12.40
C MET A 1 24.20 30.58 -12.49
N ASN A 2 24.61 29.35 -12.74
CA ASN A 2 23.74 28.26 -13.13
C ASN A 2 23.37 27.53 -11.84
N LYS A 3 22.18 27.77 -11.30
CA LYS A 3 21.70 27.04 -10.12
C LYS A 3 21.33 25.62 -10.57
N SER A 4 22.24 24.66 -10.44
CA SER A 4 21.89 23.24 -10.56
C SER A 4 21.01 22.88 -9.36
N VAL A 5 19.75 22.56 -9.63
CA VAL A 5 18.84 22.02 -8.62
C VAL A 5 19.27 20.58 -8.37
N ASN A 6 19.86 20.30 -7.20
CA ASN A 6 20.15 18.94 -6.76
C ASN A 6 18.82 18.19 -6.62
N ALA A 7 18.57 17.22 -7.52
CA ALA A 7 17.36 16.39 -7.51
C ALA A 7 17.29 15.44 -6.30
N ASP A 8 18.36 15.35 -5.51
CA ASP A 8 18.43 14.51 -4.32
C ASP A 8 17.71 15.11 -3.09
N ASN A 9 17.21 16.34 -3.20
CA ASN A 9 16.66 17.09 -2.08
C ASN A 9 15.14 17.34 -2.18
N PHE A 10 14.42 16.52 -2.95
CA PHE A 10 12.95 16.62 -3.02
C PHE A 10 12.30 16.04 -1.75
N PRO A 11 11.32 16.72 -1.13
CA PRO A 11 10.57 16.17 -0.02
C PRO A 11 9.52 15.18 -0.54
N TRP A 12 9.85 13.88 -0.54
CA TRP A 12 8.90 12.83 -0.86
C TRP A 12 7.90 12.70 0.29
N SER A 13 6.62 12.89 0.00
CA SER A 13 5.55 12.59 0.96
C SER A 13 5.29 11.08 0.96
N ILE A 14 5.67 10.39 2.03
CA ILE A 14 5.47 8.93 2.14
C ILE A 14 4.00 8.64 2.50
N LYS A 15 3.25 8.10 1.55
CA LYS A 15 1.85 7.70 1.73
C LYS A 15 1.78 6.46 2.64
N GLY A 16 0.90 6.48 3.64
CA GLY A 16 0.67 5.33 4.54
C GLY A 16 1.39 5.40 5.89
N VAL A 17 2.27 6.39 6.12
CA VAL A 17 2.88 6.61 7.45
C VAL A 17 1.86 7.26 8.39
N SER A 18 1.66 6.65 9.56
CA SER A 18 0.76 7.20 10.59
C SER A 18 1.27 8.55 11.12
N ILE A 19 0.36 9.35 11.66
CA ILE A 19 0.71 10.64 12.26
C ILE A 19 1.64 10.44 13.46
N GLU A 20 1.45 9.35 14.20
CA GLU A 20 2.27 8.96 15.34
C GLU A 20 3.70 8.58 14.91
N ALA A 21 3.86 7.78 13.87
CA ALA A 21 5.17 7.43 13.34
C ALA A 21 5.95 8.66 12.83
N ARG A 22 5.25 9.63 12.22
CA ARG A 22 5.86 10.93 11.85
C ARG A 22 6.29 11.74 13.07
N LYS A 23 5.52 11.70 14.16
CA LYS A 23 5.87 12.39 15.40
C LYS A 23 7.12 11.77 16.03
N ILE A 24 7.18 10.45 16.13
CA ILE A 24 8.35 9.72 16.64
C ILE A 24 9.60 10.08 15.82
N ALA A 25 9.48 10.08 14.49
CA ALA A 25 10.60 10.43 13.62
C ALA A 25 11.05 11.89 13.82
N LYS A 26 10.11 12.81 14.01
CA LYS A 26 10.40 14.22 14.31
C LYS A 26 11.10 14.39 15.66
N ASP A 27 10.63 13.68 16.67
CA ASP A 27 11.19 13.74 18.02
C ASP A 27 12.62 13.18 18.02
N GLY A 28 12.87 12.04 17.37
CA GLY A 28 14.23 11.49 17.23
C GLY A 28 15.19 12.39 16.44
N ALA A 29 14.71 13.03 15.37
CA ALA A 29 15.52 14.01 14.63
C ALA A 29 15.89 15.23 15.48
N MET A 30 14.97 15.68 16.36
CA MET A 30 15.19 16.80 17.27
C MET A 30 16.20 16.44 18.37
N GLU A 31 16.13 15.23 18.92
CA GLU A 31 17.09 14.73 19.92
C GLU A 31 18.52 14.69 19.36
N GLU A 32 18.67 14.31 18.09
CA GLU A 32 19.97 14.22 17.43
C GLU A 32 20.42 15.55 16.78
N ASN A 33 19.63 16.62 16.90
CA ASN A 33 19.85 17.92 16.22
C ASN A 33 20.05 17.79 14.70
N LEU A 34 19.38 16.82 14.08
CA LEU A 34 19.44 16.55 12.65
C LEU A 34 18.15 16.99 11.95
N THR A 35 18.23 17.23 10.65
CA THR A 35 17.01 17.33 9.84
C THR A 35 16.32 15.97 9.75
N ILE A 36 14.98 15.98 9.67
CA ILE A 36 14.18 14.74 9.59
C ILE A 36 14.66 13.79 8.48
N GLY A 37 15.09 14.33 7.34
CA GLY A 37 15.61 13.54 6.22
C GLY A 37 16.99 12.91 6.51
N GLN A 38 17.89 13.65 7.17
CA GLN A 38 19.20 13.13 7.56
C GLN A 38 19.08 12.06 8.64
N TRP A 39 18.24 12.29 9.63
CA TRP A 39 17.94 11.33 10.68
C TRP A 39 17.35 10.03 10.11
N LEU A 40 16.37 10.15 9.21
CA LEU A 40 15.76 9.00 8.54
C LEU A 40 16.80 8.21 7.72
N LYS A 41 17.68 8.90 7.00
CA LYS A 41 18.76 8.27 6.23
C LYS A 41 19.67 7.41 7.12
N ILE A 42 20.12 7.95 8.25
CA ILE A 42 21.00 7.24 9.20
C ILE A 42 20.32 5.98 9.75
N ILE A 43 19.04 6.08 10.11
CA ILE A 43 18.30 4.94 10.67
C ILE A 43 18.10 3.84 9.64
N ILE A 44 17.72 4.21 8.41
CA ILE A 44 17.57 3.25 7.31
C ILE A 44 18.90 2.54 7.05
N GLU A 45 20.01 3.29 6.94
CA GLU A 45 21.35 2.71 6.75
C GLU A 45 21.76 1.80 7.92
N LYS A 46 21.51 2.22 9.16
CA LYS A 46 21.81 1.43 10.37
C LYS A 46 21.03 0.11 10.46
N GLU A 47 19.78 0.07 10.00
CA GLU A 47 19.01 -1.19 9.94
C GLU A 47 19.44 -2.07 8.75
N HIS A 48 19.85 -1.47 7.62
CA HIS A 48 20.42 -2.21 6.50
C HIS A 48 21.79 -2.84 6.84
N ASP A 49 22.63 -2.17 7.62
CA ASP A 49 23.94 -2.71 8.02
C ASP A 49 23.80 -3.89 9.00
N LYS A 50 22.76 -3.90 9.83
CA LYS A 50 22.46 -5.03 10.73
C LYS A 50 21.98 -6.27 9.98
N THR A 51 21.36 -6.09 8.81
CA THR A 51 20.94 -7.19 7.92
C THR A 51 22.02 -7.56 6.90
N SER A 52 23.04 -6.73 6.72
CA SER A 52 24.19 -6.92 5.81
C SER A 52 25.41 -7.59 6.48
N ARG A 53 25.18 -8.53 7.40
CA ARG A 53 26.15 -9.60 7.69
C ARG A 53 25.66 -10.90 7.08
N PRO A 54 25.92 -11.17 5.79
CA PRO A 54 25.82 -12.52 5.27
C PRO A 54 27.06 -13.31 5.72
N ASN A 55 26.85 -14.46 6.35
CA ASN A 55 27.89 -15.47 6.50
C ASN A 55 28.52 -15.75 5.12
N THR A 56 29.83 -15.57 5.01
CA THR A 56 30.60 -15.92 3.81
C THR A 56 30.56 -17.43 3.58
N ILE A 57 29.77 -17.89 2.62
CA ILE A 57 30.03 -19.12 1.86
C ILE A 57 29.71 -18.82 0.38
N PRO A 58 30.69 -18.92 -0.55
CA PRO A 58 30.47 -18.60 -1.96
C PRO A 58 30.10 -19.87 -2.73
N ILE A 59 28.92 -19.92 -3.37
CA ILE A 59 28.64 -20.88 -4.44
C ILE A 59 27.83 -20.18 -5.55
N ASN A 60 28.39 -20.21 -6.76
CA ASN A 60 27.85 -19.68 -8.00
C ASN A 60 26.76 -20.59 -8.60
N THR A 61 25.98 -19.99 -9.51
CA THR A 61 25.37 -20.59 -10.71
C THR A 61 23.89 -21.02 -10.63
N ASP A 62 23.08 -20.23 -11.36
CA ASP A 62 21.93 -20.56 -12.23
C ASP A 62 20.56 -21.05 -11.69
N VAL A 63 19.53 -20.32 -12.17
CA VAL A 63 18.09 -20.65 -12.39
C VAL A 63 17.10 -20.39 -11.24
N PRO A 64 15.88 -19.87 -11.53
CA PRO A 64 14.95 -19.31 -10.55
C PRO A 64 13.86 -20.31 -10.18
N GLU A 65 13.48 -20.37 -8.90
CA GLU A 65 12.09 -20.53 -8.42
C GLU A 65 12.07 -20.92 -6.94
N ASN A 66 11.17 -20.23 -6.22
CA ASN A 66 10.44 -20.68 -5.04
C ASN A 66 11.27 -21.11 -3.80
N ILE A 67 10.71 -20.82 -2.64
CA ILE A 67 10.56 -21.70 -1.46
C ILE A 67 10.43 -20.79 -0.24
N TYR A 68 9.22 -20.80 0.31
CA TYR A 68 8.90 -20.41 1.67
C TYR A 68 9.86 -21.09 2.65
N ASN A 69 10.63 -20.32 3.42
CA ASN A 69 11.43 -20.85 4.52
C ASN A 69 10.89 -20.31 5.85
N GLU A 70 9.98 -21.09 6.41
CA GLU A 70 9.74 -21.19 7.83
C GLU A 70 10.95 -21.87 8.50
N THR A 71 11.61 -21.21 9.47
CA THR A 71 12.38 -21.89 10.53
C THR A 71 12.37 -21.06 11.82
N LYS A 72 11.30 -21.28 12.60
CA LYS A 72 11.29 -21.62 14.04
C LYS A 72 12.64 -21.60 14.76
N SER A 73 12.72 -20.87 15.89
CA SER A 73 13.01 -21.44 17.23
C SER A 73 13.28 -20.33 18.26
N VAL A 74 12.51 -20.32 19.35
CA VAL A 74 12.98 -20.52 20.74
C VAL A 74 11.91 -19.99 21.73
N ASN A 75 11.38 -20.94 22.51
CA ASN A 75 10.70 -20.85 23.81
C ASN A 75 9.16 -20.72 23.88
N GLU A 76 8.53 -21.89 23.98
CA GLU A 76 7.24 -22.12 24.64
C GLU A 76 7.35 -21.83 26.15
N LEU A 77 6.58 -20.86 26.65
CA LEU A 77 5.73 -21.04 27.83
C LEU A 77 4.66 -19.92 27.87
N ASP A 78 3.39 -20.32 27.90
CA ASP A 78 2.20 -19.53 28.26
C ASP A 78 1.71 -18.40 27.32
N THR A 79 1.03 -18.75 26.22
CA THR A 79 0.28 -17.77 25.38
C THR A 79 -1.14 -18.18 24.97
N SER A 80 -1.70 -19.23 25.59
CA SER A 80 -3.03 -19.75 25.19
C SER A 80 -4.21 -18.79 25.49
N VAL A 81 -4.07 -17.82 26.40
CA VAL A 81 -5.17 -16.92 26.80
C VAL A 81 -5.06 -15.50 26.23
N VAL A 82 -3.93 -15.13 25.62
CA VAL A 82 -3.71 -13.75 25.10
C VAL A 82 -4.13 -13.61 23.62
N ASN A 83 -4.35 -14.73 22.94
CA ASN A 83 -4.56 -14.75 21.49
C ASN A 83 -6.00 -14.35 21.06
N ASP A 84 -6.98 -14.39 21.96
CA ASP A 84 -8.38 -14.14 21.59
C ASP A 84 -8.67 -12.65 21.36
N LEU A 85 -8.03 -11.77 22.14
CA LEU A 85 -8.25 -10.33 22.02
C LEU A 85 -7.63 -9.75 20.74
N GLU A 86 -6.43 -10.22 20.39
CA GLU A 86 -5.75 -9.85 19.14
C GLU A 86 -6.50 -10.39 17.92
N GLN A 87 -7.00 -11.63 17.98
CA GLN A 87 -7.84 -12.20 16.91
C GLN A 87 -9.15 -11.43 16.72
N ILE A 88 -9.80 -10.99 17.81
CA ILE A 88 -11.01 -10.16 17.74
C ILE A 88 -10.72 -8.81 17.08
N GLU A 89 -9.56 -8.20 17.36
CA GLU A 89 -9.17 -6.94 16.74
C GLU A 89 -8.84 -7.09 15.25
N VAL A 90 -8.16 -8.17 14.87
CA VAL A 90 -7.90 -8.51 13.46
C VAL A 90 -9.21 -8.76 12.71
N LEU A 91 -10.14 -9.52 13.27
CA LEU A 91 -11.48 -9.74 12.69
C LEU A 91 -12.26 -8.44 12.53
N ARG A 92 -12.20 -7.54 13.52
CA ARG A 92 -12.83 -6.21 13.44
C ARG A 92 -12.19 -5.36 12.35
N ALA A 93 -10.86 -5.37 12.23
CA ALA A 93 -10.15 -4.66 11.19
C ALA A 93 -10.52 -5.19 9.79
N PHE A 94 -10.64 -6.50 9.63
CA PHE A 94 -11.07 -7.15 8.40
C PHE A 94 -12.49 -6.72 8.00
N ASN A 95 -13.46 -6.84 8.91
CA ASN A 95 -14.85 -6.42 8.66
C ASN A 95 -14.95 -4.92 8.32
N LYS A 96 -14.12 -4.07 8.95
CA LYS A 96 -14.04 -2.64 8.63
C LYS A 96 -13.51 -2.39 7.22
N ILE A 97 -12.60 -3.22 6.71
CA ILE A 97 -12.09 -3.13 5.34
C ILE A 97 -13.14 -3.66 4.36
N GLU A 98 -13.78 -4.79 4.65
CA GLU A 98 -14.82 -5.39 3.82
C GLU A 98 -15.99 -4.41 3.61
N THR A 99 -16.48 -3.79 4.69
CA THR A 99 -17.53 -2.77 4.63
C THR A 99 -17.13 -1.53 3.82
N LYS A 100 -15.87 -1.07 3.95
CA LYS A 100 -15.35 0.02 3.11
C LYS A 100 -15.32 -0.37 1.63
N PHE A 101 -14.89 -1.59 1.32
CA PHE A 101 -14.83 -2.09 -0.04
C PHE A 101 -16.24 -2.18 -0.65
N LEU A 102 -17.21 -2.74 0.08
CA LEU A 102 -18.62 -2.76 -0.31
C LEU A 102 -19.19 -1.35 -0.56
N ASN A 103 -18.84 -0.38 0.29
CA ASN A 103 -19.29 0.99 0.12
C ASN A 103 -18.66 1.68 -1.10
N LEU A 104 -17.45 1.28 -1.51
CA LEU A 104 -16.79 1.80 -2.71
C LEU A 104 -17.29 1.12 -4.00
N THR A 105 -17.71 -0.14 -3.94
CA THR A 105 -18.19 -0.87 -5.13
C THR A 105 -19.63 -0.53 -5.51
N LYS A 106 -20.51 -0.25 -4.53
CA LYS A 106 -21.89 0.20 -4.77
C LYS A 106 -22.03 1.38 -5.75
N PRO A 107 -21.30 2.51 -5.59
CA PRO A 107 -21.41 3.62 -6.52
C PRO A 107 -20.89 3.26 -7.92
N LEU A 108 -19.86 2.42 -8.03
CA LEU A 108 -19.37 1.96 -9.35
C LEU A 108 -20.43 1.14 -10.08
N GLN A 109 -21.13 0.24 -9.38
CA GLN A 109 -22.25 -0.52 -9.95
C GLN A 109 -23.40 0.40 -10.38
N SER A 110 -23.72 1.42 -9.58
CA SER A 110 -24.74 2.41 -9.93
C SER A 110 -24.36 3.20 -11.17
N ILE A 111 -23.12 3.66 -11.28
CA ILE A 111 -22.62 4.37 -12.46
C ILE A 111 -22.66 3.46 -13.70
N LEU A 112 -22.23 2.20 -13.57
CA LEU A 112 -22.28 1.23 -14.67
C LEU A 112 -23.73 1.01 -15.14
N ALA A 113 -24.68 0.85 -14.21
CA ALA A 113 -26.10 0.71 -14.55
C ALA A 113 -26.65 1.96 -15.25
N GLN A 114 -26.31 3.16 -14.77
CA GLN A 114 -26.71 4.42 -15.39
C GLN A 114 -26.15 4.58 -16.80
N LEU A 115 -24.87 4.23 -17.00
CA LEU A 115 -24.23 4.28 -18.32
C LEU A 115 -24.85 3.27 -19.28
N SER A 116 -25.14 2.06 -18.82
CA SER A 116 -25.83 1.04 -19.63
C SER A 116 -27.20 1.52 -20.09
N LEU A 117 -28.03 2.05 -19.18
CA LEU A 117 -29.34 2.60 -19.51
C LEU A 117 -29.25 3.78 -20.47
N ARG A 118 -28.24 4.64 -20.30
CA ARG A 118 -28.03 5.78 -21.19
C ARG A 118 -27.58 5.35 -22.58
N MET A 119 -26.73 4.33 -22.70
CA MET A 119 -26.34 3.77 -23.99
C MET A 119 -27.53 3.12 -24.69
N GLU A 120 -28.31 2.30 -23.99
CA GLU A 120 -29.52 1.69 -24.55
C GLU A 120 -30.54 2.75 -25.03
N SER A 121 -30.73 3.83 -24.25
CA SER A 121 -31.59 4.95 -24.65
C SER A 121 -31.07 5.67 -25.91
N LEU A 122 -29.75 5.85 -26.04
CA LEU A 122 -29.12 6.45 -27.21
C LEU A 122 -29.24 5.56 -28.44
N GLU A 123 -28.96 4.26 -28.30
CA GLU A 123 -29.12 3.28 -29.38
C GLU A 123 -30.56 3.25 -29.89
N ASN A 124 -31.53 3.25 -28.98
CA ASN A 124 -32.95 3.32 -29.34
C ASN A 124 -33.30 4.62 -30.08
N LYS A 125 -32.81 5.77 -29.61
CA LYS A 125 -33.00 7.06 -30.31
C LYS A 125 -32.39 7.07 -31.71
N ILE A 126 -31.18 6.53 -31.86
CA ILE A 126 -30.50 6.44 -33.16
C ILE A 126 -31.30 5.52 -34.10
N ASN A 127 -31.74 4.36 -33.62
CA ASN A 127 -32.53 3.41 -34.39
C ASN A 127 -33.89 4.00 -34.81
N SER A 128 -34.56 4.74 -33.92
CA SER A 128 -35.80 5.45 -34.26
C SER A 128 -35.57 6.53 -35.31
N ASN A 129 -34.51 7.33 -35.20
CA ASN A 129 -34.22 8.39 -36.17
C ASN A 129 -33.84 7.81 -37.55
N LYS A 130 -33.07 6.72 -37.57
CA LYS A 130 -32.74 6.00 -38.80
C LYS A 130 -33.99 5.48 -39.51
N LYS A 131 -34.93 4.86 -38.78
CA LYS A 131 -36.19 4.37 -39.35
C LYS A 131 -37.06 5.48 -39.95
N ILE A 132 -37.00 6.70 -39.42
CA ILE A 132 -37.76 7.84 -39.96
C ILE A 132 -37.14 8.30 -41.29
N ASN A 133 -35.81 8.38 -41.36
CA ASN A 133 -35.11 8.80 -42.58
C ASN A 133 -35.14 7.75 -43.71
N ASP A 134 -35.31 6.47 -43.38
CA ASP A 134 -35.45 5.39 -44.38
C ASP A 134 -36.89 5.30 -44.97
N GLN A 135 -37.84 6.12 -44.50
CA GLN A 135 -39.25 6.16 -44.96
C GLN A 135 -39.66 7.44 -45.70
N GLU A 136 -38.77 8.45 -45.82
CA GLU A 136 -38.89 9.59 -46.75
C GLU A 136 -38.17 9.31 -48.08
#